data_AF-A0A972UIH1-F1
#
_entry.id   AF-A0A972UIH1-F1
#
_cell.length_a   1.000
_cell.length_b   1.000
_cell.length_c   1.000
_cell.angle_alpha   90.00
_cell.angle_beta   90.00
_cell.angle_gamma   90.00
#
_symmetry.space_group_name_H-M   'P 1'
#
loop_
_entity.id
_entity.type
_entity.pdbx_description
1 polymer ?
#
loop_
_entity_poly.entity_id
_entity_poly.type
_entity_poly.pdbx_seq_one_letter_code
_entity_poly.pdbx_strand_id
1 'polypeptide(L)'
;MIDYYFAMPTSSSVVFGLTYSTIPSVLVFFLFGHLSFLLYREIKEHKWVNWVGWISAIIILLWFVFEVSQVKQNNSFFGWHFYSDIWGISFIQGGTYADLVSYIPFTFLIPFWFHISRRSKMDRFLGNLSYPLYISHVFVIAVVIQANGWNVISSPSEDVIAIAASLFVAVFLSVFVEGEIKPLRDRVRGFAR
;
A
#
# COMPACT_ATOMS: atom_id res chain seq x y z
N MET A 1 38.72 -12.56 13.69
CA MET A 1 37.73 -11.58 13.22
C MET A 1 37.65 -11.80 11.72
N ILE A 2 36.74 -12.69 11.30
CA ILE A 2 36.68 -13.23 9.94
C ILE A 2 35.42 -12.63 9.33
N ASP A 3 35.61 -11.65 8.45
CA ASP A 3 34.56 -11.07 7.64
C ASP A 3 34.18 -12.09 6.55
N TYR A 4 33.00 -12.68 6.69
CA TYR A 4 32.41 -13.52 5.64
C TYR A 4 31.89 -12.61 4.52
N TYR A 5 32.78 -12.20 3.62
CA TYR A 5 32.39 -11.72 2.30
C TYR A 5 31.97 -12.93 1.46
N PHE A 6 30.68 -13.24 1.53
CA PHE A 6 30.04 -14.11 0.55
C PHE A 6 30.03 -13.35 -0.79
N ALA A 7 30.99 -13.66 -1.67
CA ALA A 7 31.01 -13.16 -3.02
C ALA A 7 29.78 -13.68 -3.76
N MET A 8 28.74 -12.85 -3.86
CA MET A 8 27.55 -13.14 -4.65
C MET A 8 27.90 -13.05 -6.14
N PRO A 9 27.47 -14.02 -6.96
CA PRO A 9 27.66 -13.97 -8.40
C PRO A 9 26.95 -12.75 -9.00
N THR A 10 27.65 -12.02 -9.88
CA THR A 10 27.24 -10.78 -10.53
C THR A 10 26.14 -10.94 -11.60
N SER A 11 25.39 -12.04 -11.58
CA SER A 11 24.14 -12.16 -12.33
C SER A 11 23.01 -11.66 -11.44
N SER A 12 22.26 -10.68 -11.93
CA SER A 12 21.14 -9.97 -11.31
C SER A 12 19.97 -10.87 -10.86
N SER A 13 20.22 -11.84 -9.99
CA SER A 13 19.19 -12.50 -9.21
C SER A 13 18.83 -11.53 -8.09
N VAL A 14 17.73 -10.80 -8.27
CA VAL A 14 17.05 -10.08 -7.20
C VAL A 14 16.62 -11.12 -6.17
N VAL A 15 17.48 -11.40 -5.21
CA VAL A 15 17.13 -12.23 -4.06
C VAL A 15 16.15 -11.39 -3.25
N PHE A 16 14.86 -11.71 -3.35
CA PHE A 16 13.81 -11.27 -2.42
C PHE A 16 14.08 -11.87 -1.04
N GLY A 17 15.21 -11.50 -0.43
CA GLY A 17 15.47 -11.78 0.97
C GLY A 17 14.50 -10.95 1.78
N LEU A 18 13.91 -11.56 2.81
CA LEU A 18 13.33 -10.83 3.94
C LEU A 18 14.49 -10.10 4.65
N THR A 19 15.00 -9.05 4.02
CA THR A 19 16.07 -8.23 4.55
C THR A 19 15.54 -7.55 5.80
N TYR A 20 16.42 -7.44 6.81
CA TYR A 20 16.18 -6.81 8.10
C TYR A 20 15.64 -5.37 8.03
N SER A 21 15.52 -4.77 6.84
CA SER A 21 14.94 -3.46 6.57
C SER A 21 13.41 -3.46 6.45
N THR A 22 12.79 -4.60 6.14
CA THR A 22 11.32 -4.71 6.04
C THR A 22 10.63 -4.62 7.40
N ILE A 23 11.27 -5.10 8.47
CA ILE A 23 10.71 -5.10 9.83
C ILE A 23 10.62 -3.66 10.39
N PRO A 24 11.66 -2.80 10.30
CA PRO A 24 11.59 -1.42 10.77
C PRO A 24 10.51 -0.57 10.13
N SER A 25 10.39 -0.56 8.79
CA SER A 25 9.41 0.29 8.10
C SER A 25 7.98 -0.18 8.38
N VAL A 26 7.73 -1.50 8.30
CA VAL A 26 6.42 -2.09 8.63
C VAL A 26 6.03 -1.78 10.07
N LEU A 27 6.97 -1.87 11.02
CA LEU A 27 6.72 -1.50 12.41
C LEU A 27 6.38 -0.01 12.56
N VAL A 28 7.10 0.89 11.88
CA VAL A 28 6.84 2.33 11.94
C VAL A 28 5.45 2.65 11.36
N PHE A 29 5.10 2.11 10.20
CA PHE A 29 3.76 2.30 9.63
C PHE A 29 2.67 1.68 10.50
N PHE A 30 2.93 0.53 11.12
CA PHE A 30 2.02 -0.07 12.10
C PHE A 30 1.81 0.84 13.32
N LEU A 31 2.89 1.44 13.85
CA LEU A 31 2.82 2.39 14.97
C LEU A 31 2.07 3.67 14.58
N PHE A 32 2.32 4.23 13.40
CA PHE A 32 1.55 5.37 12.87
C PHE A 32 0.08 5.03 12.70
N GLY A 33 -0.24 3.86 12.15
CA GLY A 33 -1.62 3.37 12.05
C GLY A 33 -2.28 3.24 13.42
N HIS A 34 -1.57 2.68 14.41
CA HIS A 34 -2.08 2.57 15.77
C HIS A 34 -2.31 3.94 16.42
N LEU A 35 -1.37 4.87 16.27
CA LEU A 35 -1.50 6.25 16.76
C LEU A 35 -2.71 6.95 16.13
N SER A 36 -2.85 6.82 14.81
CA SER A 36 -3.99 7.33 14.05
C SER A 36 -5.31 6.79 14.60
N PHE A 37 -5.38 5.50 14.90
CA PHE A 37 -6.55 4.87 15.52
C PHE A 37 -6.86 5.41 16.93
N LEU A 38 -5.84 5.62 17.77
CA LEU A 38 -6.02 6.21 19.10
C LEU A 38 -6.58 7.63 19.01
N LEU A 39 -6.04 8.44 18.11
CA LEU A 39 -6.54 9.79 17.83
C LEU A 39 -7.99 9.74 17.36
N TYR A 40 -8.31 8.87 16.40
CA TYR A 40 -9.67 8.68 15.91
C TYR A 40 -10.66 8.37 17.04
N ARG A 41 -10.28 7.47 17.96
CA ARG A 41 -11.13 7.03 19.08
C ARG A 41 -11.50 8.20 19.99
N GLU A 42 -10.58 9.12 20.21
CA GLU A 42 -10.78 10.30 21.04
C GLU A 42 -11.65 11.35 20.34
N ILE A 43 -11.36 11.63 19.06
CA ILE A 43 -12.01 12.75 18.36
C ILE A 43 -13.44 12.43 17.90
N LYS A 44 -13.78 11.16 17.64
CA LYS A 44 -14.98 10.77 16.85
C LYS A 44 -16.33 11.26 17.38
N GLU A 45 -16.44 11.62 18.66
CA GLU A 45 -17.70 12.10 19.25
C GLU A 45 -17.89 13.62 19.09
N HIS A 46 -16.84 14.34 18.70
CA HIS A 46 -16.90 15.80 18.55
C HIS A 46 -17.48 16.23 17.19
N LYS A 47 -18.42 17.18 17.22
CA LYS A 47 -19.10 17.69 16.01
C LYS A 47 -18.16 18.36 14.99
N TRP A 48 -17.08 19.00 15.45
CA TRP A 48 -16.13 19.71 14.59
C TRP A 48 -15.32 18.76 13.69
N VAL A 49 -15.25 17.47 14.04
CA VAL A 49 -14.52 16.46 13.26
C VAL A 49 -15.05 16.31 11.84
N ASN A 50 -16.36 16.54 11.62
CA ASN A 50 -16.91 16.49 10.27
C ASN A 50 -16.32 17.57 9.36
N TRP A 51 -16.18 18.80 9.86
CA TRP A 51 -15.63 19.91 9.07
C TRP A 51 -14.14 19.73 8.84
N VAL A 52 -13.39 19.34 9.89
CA VAL A 52 -11.96 19.03 9.76
C VAL A 52 -11.74 17.84 8.82
N GLY A 53 -12.62 16.83 8.84
CA GLY A 53 -12.57 15.71 7.89
C GLY A 53 -12.60 16.13 6.43
N TRP A 54 -13.46 17.08 6.07
CA TRP A 54 -13.48 17.62 4.70
C TRP A 54 -12.23 18.42 4.36
N ILE A 55 -11.70 19.21 5.31
CA ILE A 55 -10.44 19.94 5.10
C ILE A 55 -9.28 18.96 4.90
N SER A 56 -9.18 17.95 5.77
CA SER A 56 -8.18 16.88 5.63
C SER A 56 -8.31 16.19 4.28
N ALA A 57 -9.53 16.02 3.78
CA ALA A 57 -9.75 15.46 2.47
C ALA A 57 -9.24 16.30 1.31
N ILE A 58 -9.48 17.61 1.36
CA ILE A 58 -8.95 18.54 0.37
C ILE A 58 -7.42 18.56 0.43
N ILE A 59 -6.82 18.58 1.62
CA ILE A 59 -5.36 18.58 1.80
C ILE A 59 -4.73 17.32 1.20
N ILE A 60 -5.28 16.13 1.53
CA ILE A 60 -4.78 14.86 1.01
C ILE A 60 -4.91 14.81 -0.52
N LEU A 61 -6.03 15.29 -1.07
CA LEU A 61 -6.24 15.34 -2.51
C LEU A 61 -5.26 16.30 -3.21
N LEU A 62 -5.04 17.50 -2.66
CA LEU A 62 -4.10 18.48 -3.21
C LEU A 62 -2.67 17.95 -3.17
N TRP A 63 -2.28 17.31 -2.07
CA TRP A 63 -0.98 16.65 -1.97
C TRP A 63 -0.83 15.54 -3.01
N PHE A 64 -1.85 14.68 -3.17
CA PHE A 64 -1.83 13.63 -4.18
C PHE A 64 -1.70 14.19 -5.61
N VAL A 65 -2.46 15.23 -5.94
CA VAL A 65 -2.36 15.91 -7.25
C VAL A 65 -0.97 16.52 -7.47
N PHE A 66 -0.39 17.12 -6.42
CA PHE A 66 0.97 17.66 -6.47
C PHE A 66 2.00 16.57 -6.76
N GLU A 67 1.98 15.46 -6.02
CA GLU A 67 2.90 14.33 -6.24
C GLU A 67 2.78 13.75 -7.66
N VAL A 68 1.55 13.52 -8.14
CA VAL A 68 1.30 13.05 -9.52
C VAL A 68 1.86 14.03 -10.56
N SER A 69 1.84 15.33 -10.28
CA SER A 69 2.40 16.34 -11.19
C SER A 69 3.94 16.34 -11.22
N GLN A 70 4.60 16.11 -10.08
CA GLN A 70 6.07 16.00 -9.99
C GLN A 70 6.59 14.76 -10.73
N VAL A 71 5.88 13.64 -10.60
CA VAL A 71 6.14 12.39 -11.32
C VAL A 71 6.22 12.59 -12.82
N LYS A 72 5.28 13.37 -13.38
CA LYS A 72 5.25 13.64 -14.82
C LYS A 72 6.49 14.41 -15.29
N GLN A 73 7.09 15.24 -14.43
CA GLN A 73 8.24 16.07 -14.77
C GLN A 73 9.57 15.29 -14.72
N ASN A 74 9.69 14.31 -13.82
CA ASN A 74 10.92 13.56 -13.61
C ASN A 74 11.05 12.29 -14.46
N ASN A 75 10.15 12.05 -15.43
CA ASN A 75 10.06 10.82 -16.24
C ASN A 75 10.10 9.52 -15.40
N SER A 76 9.84 9.61 -14.10
CA SER A 76 9.91 8.52 -13.15
C SER A 76 8.50 8.35 -12.62
N PHE A 77 7.92 7.18 -12.90
CA PHE A 77 6.53 6.91 -12.58
C PHE A 77 6.28 6.91 -11.07
N PHE A 78 5.11 7.40 -10.65
CA PHE A 78 4.65 7.48 -9.26
C PHE A 78 4.82 6.16 -8.50
N GLY A 79 4.56 5.06 -9.19
CA GLY A 79 4.72 3.72 -8.66
C GLY A 79 6.16 3.36 -8.32
N TRP A 80 7.18 3.84 -9.06
CA TRP A 80 8.57 3.46 -8.82
C TRP A 80 9.16 4.11 -7.57
N HIS A 81 8.92 5.40 -7.33
CA HIS A 81 9.34 6.06 -6.08
C HIS A 81 8.56 5.51 -4.88
N PHE A 82 7.24 5.38 -4.99
CA PHE A 82 6.42 4.83 -3.91
C PHE A 82 6.76 3.37 -3.61
N TYR A 83 7.01 2.54 -4.62
CA TYR A 83 7.38 1.13 -4.45
C TYR A 83 8.81 1.00 -3.92
N SER A 84 9.78 1.80 -4.39
CA SER A 84 11.14 1.80 -3.85
C SER A 84 11.18 2.28 -2.39
N ASP A 85 10.32 3.23 -2.02
CA ASP A 85 10.22 3.76 -0.66
C ASP A 85 9.53 2.77 0.29
N ILE A 86 8.44 2.13 -0.14
CA ILE A 86 7.69 1.15 0.67
C ILE A 86 8.45 -0.17 0.84
N TRP A 87 9.09 -0.67 -0.22
CA TRP A 87 9.90 -1.89 -0.15
C TRP A 87 11.31 -1.63 0.37
N GLY A 88 11.60 -0.39 0.79
CA GLY A 88 12.85 -0.03 1.43
C GLY A 88 14.07 -0.06 0.51
N ILE A 89 13.89 -0.13 -0.82
CA ILE A 89 14.98 -0.05 -1.79
C ILE A 89 15.65 1.33 -1.70
N SER A 90 14.87 2.40 -1.52
CA SER A 90 15.39 3.75 -1.23
C SER A 90 15.97 3.85 0.19
N PHE A 91 15.34 3.20 1.18
CA PHE A 91 15.81 3.17 2.56
C PHE A 91 17.19 2.50 2.70
N ILE A 92 17.47 1.50 1.86
CA ILE A 92 18.76 0.80 1.77
C ILE A 92 19.85 1.68 1.12
N GLN A 93 19.48 2.63 0.25
CA GLN A 93 20.43 3.53 -0.43
C GLN A 93 20.59 4.91 0.26
N GLY A 94 20.18 5.02 1.53
CA GLY A 94 20.31 6.26 2.31
C GLY A 94 19.05 7.13 2.32
N GLY A 95 17.87 6.53 2.11
CA GLY A 95 16.58 7.16 2.36
C GLY A 95 16.62 7.91 3.69
N THR A 96 16.46 9.22 3.61
CA THR A 96 16.75 10.12 4.73
C THR A 96 15.58 10.08 5.72
N TYR A 97 15.83 10.41 7.00
CA TYR A 97 14.75 10.63 7.97
C TYR A 97 13.67 11.61 7.49
N ALA A 98 13.96 12.43 6.47
CA ALA A 98 13.00 13.32 5.82
C ALA A 98 11.80 12.56 5.23
N ASP A 99 11.99 11.35 4.70
CA ASP A 99 10.91 10.56 4.10
C ASP A 99 9.90 10.15 5.17
N LEU A 100 10.37 9.73 6.35
CA LEU A 100 9.50 9.45 7.50
C LEU A 100 8.74 10.68 8.00
N VAL A 101 9.39 11.84 8.01
CA VAL A 101 8.75 13.10 8.42
C VAL A 101 7.59 13.47 7.49
N SER A 102 7.68 13.14 6.20
CA SER A 102 6.61 13.40 5.23
C SER A 102 5.30 12.63 5.54
N TYR A 103 5.37 11.50 6.25
CA TYR A 103 4.21 10.70 6.64
C TYR A 103 3.51 11.18 7.93
N ILE A 104 4.16 12.05 8.71
CA ILE A 104 3.60 12.57 9.96
C ILE A 104 2.26 13.30 9.71
N PRO A 105 2.15 14.24 8.75
CA PRO A 105 0.87 14.88 8.44
C PRO A 105 -0.24 13.87 8.12
N PHE A 106 0.04 12.82 7.34
CA PHE A 106 -0.96 11.79 7.01
C PHE A 106 -1.46 11.06 8.24
N THR A 107 -0.56 10.71 9.16
CA THR A 107 -0.93 10.05 10.42
C THR A 107 -2.00 10.83 11.18
N PHE A 108 -1.91 12.16 11.17
CA PHE A 108 -2.88 13.06 11.80
C PHE A 108 -4.11 13.37 10.94
N LEU A 109 -4.01 13.34 9.61
CA LEU A 109 -5.13 13.64 8.70
C LEU A 109 -6.06 12.43 8.46
N ILE A 110 -5.51 11.21 8.45
CA ILE A 110 -6.25 9.96 8.22
C ILE A 110 -7.45 9.77 9.17
N PRO A 111 -7.35 10.02 10.49
CA PRO A 111 -8.49 9.88 11.42
C PRO A 111 -9.70 10.71 11.00
N PHE A 112 -9.46 11.93 10.53
CA PHE A 112 -10.50 12.88 10.13
C PHE A 112 -11.11 12.49 8.78
N TRP A 113 -10.28 12.12 7.80
CA TRP A 113 -10.76 11.55 6.53
C TRP A 113 -11.63 10.31 6.78
N PHE A 114 -11.12 9.38 7.59
CA PHE A 114 -11.81 8.13 7.88
C PHE A 114 -13.17 8.36 8.56
N HIS A 115 -13.27 9.39 9.41
CA HIS A 115 -14.55 9.73 10.05
C HIS A 115 -15.66 10.03 9.04
N ILE A 116 -15.35 10.74 7.95
CA ILE A 116 -16.31 11.08 6.90
C ILE A 116 -16.50 9.93 5.91
N SER A 117 -15.44 9.17 5.59
CA SER A 117 -15.49 8.10 4.59
C SER A 117 -16.17 6.82 5.08
N ARG A 118 -16.16 6.53 6.40
CA ARG A 118 -16.65 5.26 6.98
C ARG A 118 -18.10 4.88 6.66
N ARG A 119 -18.94 5.86 6.28
CA ARG A 119 -20.35 5.62 5.91
C ARG A 119 -20.52 5.28 4.43
N SER A 120 -19.51 5.53 3.60
CA SER A 120 -19.56 5.29 2.17
C SER A 120 -19.65 3.79 1.87
N LYS A 121 -20.53 3.43 0.93
CA LYS A 121 -20.57 2.06 0.39
C LYS A 121 -19.31 1.76 -0.43
N MET A 122 -18.75 2.76 -1.10
CA MET A 122 -17.53 2.64 -1.90
C MET A 122 -16.32 2.34 -1.02
N ASP A 123 -16.18 3.04 0.11
CA ASP A 123 -15.08 2.82 1.06
C ASP A 123 -15.09 1.38 1.60
N ARG A 124 -16.26 0.88 1.98
CA ARG A 124 -16.44 -0.53 2.38
C ARG A 124 -16.13 -1.51 1.25
N PHE A 125 -16.55 -1.19 0.02
CA PHE A 125 -16.26 -2.03 -1.15
C PHE A 125 -14.76 -2.11 -1.43
N LEU A 126 -14.06 -0.96 -1.46
CA LEU A 126 -12.62 -0.89 -1.64
C LEU A 126 -11.86 -1.58 -0.50
N GLY A 127 -12.33 -1.41 0.74
CA GLY A 127 -11.79 -2.11 1.91
C GLY A 127 -11.88 -3.62 1.77
N ASN A 128 -13.01 -4.16 1.30
CA ASN A 128 -13.15 -5.59 1.03
C ASN A 128 -12.25 -6.07 -0.13
N LEU A 129 -12.05 -5.23 -1.14
CA LEU A 129 -11.20 -5.53 -2.30
C LEU A 129 -9.69 -5.49 -1.97
N SER A 130 -9.31 -4.75 -0.93
CA SER A 130 -7.90 -4.54 -0.56
C SER A 130 -7.14 -5.84 -0.29
N TYR A 131 -7.78 -6.82 0.35
CA TYR A 131 -7.15 -8.11 0.67
C TYR A 131 -6.93 -8.99 -0.58
N PRO A 132 -7.95 -9.27 -1.41
CA PRO A 132 -7.75 -9.97 -2.68
C PRO A 132 -6.70 -9.28 -3.57
N LEU A 133 -6.75 -7.94 -3.66
CA LEU A 133 -5.78 -7.16 -4.43
C LEU A 133 -4.36 -7.32 -3.88
N TYR A 134 -4.18 -7.24 -2.57
CA TYR A 134 -2.88 -7.44 -1.93
C TYR A 134 -2.27 -8.81 -2.24
N ILE A 135 -3.06 -9.88 -2.30
CA ILE A 135 -2.54 -11.20 -2.63
C ILE A 135 -2.27 -11.34 -4.14
N SER A 136 -3.18 -10.83 -4.98
CA SER A 136 -3.10 -11.09 -6.42
C SER A 136 -2.13 -10.17 -7.17
N HIS A 137 -1.92 -8.93 -6.73
CA HIS A 137 -1.17 -7.95 -7.51
C HIS A 137 0.29 -8.39 -7.76
N VAL A 138 0.96 -9.00 -6.78
CA VAL A 138 2.35 -9.50 -6.95
C VAL A 138 2.40 -10.58 -8.04
N PHE A 139 1.43 -11.49 -8.04
CA PHE A 139 1.32 -12.54 -9.06
C PHE A 139 1.05 -11.95 -10.45
N VAL A 140 0.09 -11.02 -10.55
CA VAL A 140 -0.25 -10.36 -11.83
C VAL A 140 0.94 -9.58 -12.38
N ILE A 141 1.63 -8.81 -11.54
CA ILE A 141 2.84 -8.07 -11.94
C ILE A 141 3.91 -9.04 -12.46
N ALA A 142 4.15 -10.16 -11.78
CA ALA A 142 5.11 -11.17 -12.23
C ALA A 142 4.73 -11.76 -13.61
N VAL A 143 3.44 -12.04 -13.84
CA VAL A 143 2.95 -12.53 -15.14
C VAL A 143 3.12 -11.48 -16.24
N VAL A 144 2.80 -10.21 -15.95
CA VAL A 144 2.96 -9.11 -16.93
C VAL A 144 4.43 -8.91 -17.30
N ILE A 145 5.33 -8.90 -16.32
CA ILE A 145 6.78 -8.80 -16.56
C ILE A 145 7.27 -9.99 -17.40
N GLN A 146 6.84 -11.20 -17.06
CA GLN A 146 7.18 -12.42 -17.81
C GLN A 146 6.67 -12.35 -19.26
N ALA A 147 5.45 -11.86 -19.47
CA ALA A 147 4.84 -11.70 -20.80
C ALA A 147 5.59 -10.66 -21.66
N ASN A 148 6.17 -9.64 -21.03
CA ASN A 148 7.01 -8.63 -21.67
C ASN A 148 8.48 -9.07 -21.83
N GLY A 149 8.76 -10.37 -21.68
CA GLY A 149 10.10 -10.92 -21.88
C GLY A 149 11.10 -10.53 -20.79
N TRP A 150 10.64 -10.38 -19.55
CA TRP A 150 11.43 -9.90 -18.40
C TRP A 150 11.94 -8.46 -18.53
N ASN A 151 11.47 -7.71 -19.53
CA ASN A 151 11.68 -6.28 -19.54
C ASN A 151 10.85 -5.65 -18.43
N VAL A 152 11.52 -4.85 -17.61
CA VAL A 152 10.86 -4.04 -16.60
C VAL A 152 9.84 -3.16 -17.31
N ILE A 153 8.64 -3.06 -16.73
CA ILE A 153 7.56 -2.21 -17.22
C ILE A 153 8.11 -0.79 -17.41
N SER A 154 8.24 -0.39 -18.67
CA SER A 154 8.94 0.83 -19.07
C SER A 154 8.01 1.88 -19.65
N SER A 155 6.80 1.48 -20.02
CA SER A 155 5.78 2.36 -20.59
C SER A 155 4.62 2.59 -19.60
N PRO A 156 4.08 3.82 -19.50
CA PRO A 156 2.91 4.10 -18.66
C PRO A 156 1.68 3.24 -19.03
N SER A 157 1.59 2.80 -20.28
CA SER A 157 0.53 1.89 -20.74
C SER A 157 0.61 0.51 -20.09
N GLU A 158 1.81 -0.05 -19.92
CA GLU A 158 2.02 -1.34 -19.29
C GLU A 158 1.67 -1.31 -17.79
N ASP A 159 1.95 -0.20 -17.10
CA ASP A 159 1.54 0.01 -15.70
C ASP A 159 0.02 0.04 -15.55
N VAL A 160 -0.66 0.78 -16.44
CA VAL A 160 -2.13 0.82 -16.47
C VAL A 160 -2.71 -0.57 -16.71
N ILE A 161 -2.10 -1.36 -17.60
CA ILE A 161 -2.49 -2.75 -17.84
C ILE A 161 -2.27 -3.60 -16.59
N ALA A 162 -1.14 -3.49 -15.91
CA ALA A 162 -0.85 -4.25 -14.69
C ALA A 162 -1.82 -3.90 -13.54
N ILE A 163 -2.13 -2.62 -13.35
CA ILE A 163 -3.11 -2.14 -12.36
C ILE A 163 -4.51 -2.66 -12.71
N ALA A 164 -4.94 -2.51 -13.97
CA ALA A 164 -6.25 -2.96 -14.42
C ALA A 164 -6.40 -4.48 -14.28
N ALA A 165 -5.37 -5.25 -14.67
CA ALA A 165 -5.34 -6.70 -14.51
C ALA A 165 -5.36 -7.11 -13.04
N SER A 166 -4.61 -6.41 -12.17
CA SER A 166 -4.59 -6.68 -10.73
C SER A 166 -5.95 -6.44 -10.09
N LEU A 167 -6.61 -5.33 -10.43
CA LEU A 167 -7.97 -5.02 -9.97
C LEU A 167 -8.98 -6.04 -10.49
N PHE A 168 -8.88 -6.45 -11.76
CA PHE A 168 -9.74 -7.47 -12.34
C PHE A 168 -9.62 -8.80 -11.59
N VAL A 169 -8.40 -9.29 -11.36
CA VAL A 169 -8.15 -10.53 -10.61
C VAL A 169 -8.63 -10.40 -9.17
N ALA A 170 -8.41 -9.25 -8.52
CA ALA A 170 -8.90 -9.00 -7.16
C ALA A 170 -10.43 -9.10 -7.06
N VAL A 171 -11.16 -8.50 -8.01
CA VAL A 171 -12.62 -8.57 -8.07
C VAL A 171 -13.07 -10.00 -8.34
N PHE A 172 -12.42 -10.71 -9.26
CA PHE A 172 -12.70 -12.11 -9.56
C PHE A 172 -12.53 -12.98 -8.30
N LEU A 173 -11.41 -12.87 -7.59
CA LEU A 173 -11.17 -13.62 -6.36
C LEU A 173 -12.21 -13.28 -5.27
N SER A 174 -12.58 -12.00 -5.11
CA SER A 174 -13.58 -11.60 -4.13
C SER A 174 -14.96 -12.22 -4.42
N VAL A 175 -15.36 -12.27 -5.69
CA VAL A 175 -16.69 -12.81 -6.06
C VAL A 175 -16.70 -14.35 -5.99
N PHE A 176 -15.72 -15.01 -6.60
CA PHE A 176 -15.74 -16.46 -6.80
C PHE A 176 -15.10 -17.27 -5.68
N VAL A 177 -14.10 -16.70 -4.97
CA VAL A 177 -13.38 -17.44 -3.92
C VAL A 177 -13.91 -17.06 -2.55
N GLU A 178 -14.05 -15.77 -2.26
CA GLU A 178 -14.51 -15.33 -0.93
C GLU A 178 -15.97 -15.71 -0.66
N GLY A 179 -16.82 -15.67 -1.69
CA GLY A 179 -18.22 -16.11 -1.62
C GLY A 179 -18.36 -17.55 -1.13
N GLU A 180 -17.53 -18.46 -1.65
CA GLU A 180 -17.54 -19.89 -1.31
C GLU A 180 -16.90 -20.19 0.05
N ILE A 181 -15.89 -19.41 0.47
CA ILE A 181 -15.20 -19.61 1.74
C ILE A 181 -16.02 -19.08 2.93
N LYS A 182 -16.86 -18.07 2.73
CA LYS A 182 -17.59 -17.40 3.82
C LYS A 182 -18.45 -18.35 4.68
N PRO A 183 -19.27 -19.26 4.11
CA PRO A 183 -20.02 -20.23 4.91
C PRO A 183 -19.13 -21.16 5.73
N LEU A 184 -17.97 -21.56 5.20
CA LEU A 184 -17.02 -22.41 5.92
C LEU A 184 -16.41 -21.68 7.12
N ARG A 185 -16.01 -20.42 6.94
CA ARG A 185 -15.49 -19.56 8.00
C ARG A 185 -16.51 -19.36 9.13
N ASP A 186 -17.76 -19.14 8.77
CA ASP A 186 -18.83 -18.90 9.75
C ASP A 186 -19.15 -20.16 10.55
N ARG A 187 -19.05 -21.36 9.94
CA ARG A 187 -19.14 -22.64 10.67
C ARG A 187 -18.03 -22.80 11.72
N VAL A 188 -16.78 -22.57 11.34
CA VAL A 188 -15.63 -22.70 12.27
C VAL A 188 -15.73 -21.72 13.44
N ARG A 189 -16.17 -20.48 13.20
CA ARG A 189 -16.39 -19.49 14.27
C ARG A 189 -17.55 -19.86 15.20
N GLY A 190 -18.57 -20.55 14.68
CA GLY A 190 -19.68 -21.06 15.49
C GLY A 190 -19.25 -22.13 16.50
N PHE A 191 -18.22 -22.92 16.19
CA PHE A 191 -17.64 -23.92 17.10
C PHE A 191 -16.72 -23.34 18.18
N ALA A 192 -16.28 -22.10 18.03
CA ALA A 192 -15.35 -21.44 18.96
C ALA A 192 -16.06 -20.62 20.06
N ARG A 193 -17.38 -20.74 20.19
CA ARG A 193 -18.20 -20.13 21.25
C ARG A 193 -18.81 -21.22 22.12
#